data_AF-A0A420EVP1-F1
#
_entry.id   AF-A0A420EVP1-F1
#
_cell.length_a   1.000
_cell.length_b   1.000
_cell.length_c   1.000
_cell.angle_alpha   90.00
_cell.angle_beta   90.00
_cell.angle_gamma   90.00
#
_symmetry.space_group_name_H-M   'P 1'
#
loop_
_entity.id
_entity.type
_entity.pdbx_description
1 polymer ?
#
loop_
_entity_poly.entity_id
_entity_poly.type
_entity_poly.pdbx_seq_one_letter_code
_entity_poly.pdbx_strand_id
1 'polypeptide(L)'
;MRAQAGRDLAGSAHRGDVGEVLLRLVLDRHDTAVTDATSRALLQRHDVHGLRVIARALATAHDSEYADHLHDAVTQHLLPDGPIAEFRDLCDELGEDPDPAVRRGATHLRSMAAPWTSTP
;
A
#
# COMPACT_ATOMS: atom_id res chain seq x y z
N MET A 1 17.82 -7.06 -10.68
CA MET A 1 16.42 -7.39 -11.05
C MET A 1 15.52 -6.24 -10.57
N ARG A 2 14.45 -5.89 -11.30
CA ARG A 2 13.55 -4.75 -10.97
C ARG A 2 12.94 -4.85 -9.57
N ALA A 3 12.62 -6.05 -9.11
CA ALA A 3 12.13 -6.29 -7.75
C ALA A 3 13.12 -5.84 -6.64
N GLN A 4 14.44 -5.97 -6.87
CA GLN A 4 15.45 -5.47 -5.92
C GLN A 4 15.49 -3.94 -5.94
N ALA A 5 15.38 -3.32 -7.12
CA ALA A 5 15.31 -1.86 -7.23
C ALA A 5 14.07 -1.29 -6.51
N GLY A 6 12.92 -1.97 -6.58
CA GLY A 6 11.73 -1.59 -5.82
C GLY A 6 11.96 -1.60 -4.31
N ARG A 7 12.63 -2.64 -3.78
CA ARG A 7 13.03 -2.71 -2.37
C ARG A 7 13.99 -1.59 -1.96
N ASP A 8 15.02 -1.35 -2.76
CA ASP A 8 16.04 -0.33 -2.47
C ASP A 8 15.43 1.08 -2.51
N LEU A 9 14.53 1.35 -3.46
CA LEU A 9 13.82 2.63 -3.60
C LEU A 9 12.78 2.85 -2.49
N ALA A 10 12.15 1.79 -1.98
CA ALA A 10 11.16 1.90 -0.90
C ALA A 10 11.74 2.66 0.31
N GLY A 11 13.04 2.49 0.60
CA GLY A 11 13.78 3.24 1.61
C GLY A 11 13.63 4.77 1.51
N SER A 12 13.49 5.29 0.30
CA SER A 12 13.46 6.73 -0.03
C SER A 12 12.06 7.27 -0.35
N ALA A 13 10.99 6.56 0.03
CA ALA A 13 9.60 6.94 -0.29
C ALA A 13 9.16 8.33 0.23
N HIS A 14 9.85 8.88 1.23
CA HIS A 14 9.62 10.25 1.73
C HIS A 14 9.92 11.34 0.68
N ARG A 15 10.72 11.03 -0.34
CA ARG A 15 11.01 11.94 -1.44
C ARG A 15 9.91 11.85 -2.49
N GLY A 16 9.24 12.96 -2.79
CA GLY A 16 8.10 12.99 -3.71
C GLY A 16 8.40 12.45 -5.11
N ASP A 17 9.61 12.70 -5.64
CA ASP A 17 10.07 12.17 -6.93
C ASP A 17 10.22 10.65 -6.93
N VAL A 18 10.68 10.08 -5.81
CA VAL A 18 10.77 8.62 -5.62
C VAL A 18 9.38 8.00 -5.41
N GLY A 19 8.47 8.69 -4.74
CA GLY A 19 7.08 8.25 -4.56
C GLY A 19 6.36 7.96 -5.88
N GLU A 20 6.54 8.80 -6.91
CA GLU A 20 5.98 8.59 -8.24
C GLU A 20 6.64 7.43 -9.01
N VAL A 21 7.93 7.17 -8.77
CA VAL A 21 8.62 5.99 -9.33
C VAL A 21 8.07 4.72 -8.68
N LEU A 22 7.93 4.71 -7.35
CA LEU A 22 7.39 3.59 -6.59
C LEU A 22 5.95 3.30 -7.00
N LEU A 23 5.11 4.33 -7.17
CA LEU A 23 3.74 4.16 -7.65
C LEU A 23 3.69 3.43 -9.00
N ARG A 24 4.57 3.77 -9.95
CA ARG A 24 4.64 3.09 -11.25
C ARG A 24 5.10 1.64 -11.14
N LEU A 25 6.01 1.34 -10.21
CA LEU A 25 6.46 -0.04 -9.97
C LEU A 25 5.37 -0.89 -9.31
N VAL A 26 4.60 -0.29 -8.40
CA VAL A 26 3.45 -0.94 -7.74
C VAL A 26 2.30 -1.17 -8.73
N LEU A 27 2.20 -0.36 -9.78
CA LEU A 27 1.21 -0.51 -10.86
C LEU A 27 1.80 -1.16 -12.12
N ASP A 28 2.91 -1.92 -12.00
CA ASP A 28 3.54 -2.56 -13.16
C ASP A 28 2.73 -3.77 -13.64
N ARG A 29 1.90 -3.54 -14.65
CA ARG A 29 1.05 -4.57 -15.29
C ARG A 29 1.83 -5.69 -15.99
N HIS A 30 3.12 -5.50 -16.25
CA HIS A 30 3.92 -6.46 -17.01
C HIS A 30 4.68 -7.44 -16.12
N ASP A 31 4.81 -7.15 -14.83
CA ASP A 31 5.58 -7.95 -13.88
C ASP A 31 4.97 -7.87 -12.47
N THR A 32 4.02 -8.77 -12.18
CA THR A 32 3.36 -8.83 -10.87
C THR A 32 4.32 -9.17 -9.72
N ALA A 33 5.46 -9.81 -9.99
CA ALA A 33 6.50 -10.03 -8.98
C ALA A 33 7.16 -8.71 -8.53
N VAL A 34 7.22 -7.70 -9.40
CA VAL A 34 7.67 -6.35 -9.03
C VAL A 34 6.61 -5.64 -8.19
N THR A 35 5.32 -5.77 -8.54
CA THR A 35 4.20 -5.26 -7.75
C THR A 35 4.23 -5.83 -6.33
N ASP A 36 4.31 -7.15 -6.18
CA ASP A 36 4.29 -7.83 -4.88
C ASP A 36 5.51 -7.44 -4.03
N ALA A 37 6.71 -7.51 -4.62
CA ALA A 37 7.95 -7.20 -3.91
C ALA A 37 8.04 -5.74 -3.46
N THR A 38 7.59 -4.80 -4.30
CA THR A 38 7.60 -3.37 -3.98
C THR A 38 6.54 -3.06 -2.94
N SER A 39 5.34 -3.61 -3.08
CA SER A 39 4.24 -3.40 -2.12
C SER A 39 4.61 -3.90 -0.72
N ARG A 40 5.17 -5.11 -0.64
CA ARG A 40 5.66 -5.67 0.63
C ARG A 40 6.75 -4.79 1.26
N ALA A 41 7.69 -4.31 0.46
CA ALA A 41 8.77 -3.45 0.96
C ALA A 41 8.25 -2.12 1.51
N LEU A 42 7.22 -1.55 0.88
CA LEU A 42 6.58 -0.32 1.34
C LEU A 42 5.81 -0.54 2.64
N LEU A 43 5.06 -1.64 2.75
CA LEU A 43 4.30 -2.00 3.96
C LEU A 43 5.22 -2.27 5.16
N GLN A 44 6.34 -2.97 4.94
CA GLN A 44 7.34 -3.27 5.98
C GLN A 44 8.07 -2.04 6.54
N ARG A 45 7.88 -0.85 5.97
CA ARG A 45 8.42 0.40 6.54
C ARG A 45 7.64 0.86 7.76
N HIS A 46 6.38 0.47 7.87
CA HIS A 46 5.47 0.91 8.93
C HIS A 46 5.44 2.44 9.07
N ASP A 47 5.37 3.16 7.94
CA ASP A 47 5.37 4.62 7.92
C ASP A 47 4.36 5.19 6.92
N VAL A 48 4.04 6.47 7.13
CA VAL A 48 3.04 7.19 6.32
C VAL A 48 3.45 7.29 4.85
N HIS A 49 4.75 7.35 4.55
CA HIS A 49 5.26 7.50 3.19
C HIS A 49 5.08 6.23 2.35
N GLY A 50 5.40 5.07 2.92
CA GLY A 50 5.14 3.77 2.28
C GLY A 50 3.64 3.56 2.08
N LEU A 51 2.86 3.82 3.13
CA LEU A 51 1.41 3.61 3.09
C LEU A 51 0.71 4.58 2.12
N ARG A 52 1.19 5.82 1.98
CA ARG A 52 0.69 6.79 0.99
C ARG A 52 0.77 6.26 -0.44
N VAL A 53 1.86 5.59 -0.80
CA VAL A 53 2.04 5.00 -2.13
C VAL A 53 1.04 3.86 -2.35
N ILE A 54 0.87 2.98 -1.36
CA ILE A 54 -0.09 1.87 -1.42
C ILE A 54 -1.53 2.38 -1.51
N ALA A 55 -1.90 3.37 -0.69
CA ALA A 55 -3.21 3.99 -0.72
C ALA A 55 -3.52 4.58 -2.11
N ARG A 56 -2.59 5.34 -2.68
CA ARG A 56 -2.76 5.89 -4.03
C ARG A 56 -2.85 4.80 -5.10
N ALA A 57 -2.04 3.75 -5.00
CA ALA A 57 -2.08 2.62 -5.92
C ALA A 57 -3.44 1.91 -5.87
N LEU A 58 -3.96 1.58 -4.68
CA LEU A 58 -5.28 0.97 -4.51
C LEU A 58 -6.39 1.83 -5.11
N ALA A 59 -6.36 3.15 -4.87
CA ALA A 59 -7.34 4.06 -5.42
C ALA A 59 -7.26 4.18 -6.95
N THR A 60 -6.11 3.89 -7.54
CA THR A 60 -5.87 3.92 -9.00
C THR A 60 -6.22 2.58 -9.66
N ALA A 61 -5.96 1.47 -8.97
CA ALA A 61 -6.11 0.12 -9.49
C ALA A 61 -7.55 -0.44 -9.42
N HIS A 62 -8.52 0.33 -8.91
CA HIS A 62 -9.87 -0.08 -8.46
C HIS A 62 -10.70 -0.99 -9.41
N ASP A 63 -10.26 -1.25 -10.64
CA ASP A 63 -10.93 -2.14 -11.60
C ASP A 63 -9.94 -2.90 -12.50
N SER A 64 -8.85 -3.40 -11.91
CA SER A 64 -7.75 -4.04 -12.65
C SER A 64 -7.24 -5.30 -11.96
N GLU A 65 -6.65 -6.21 -12.75
CA GLU A 65 -6.08 -7.49 -12.28
C GLU A 65 -5.00 -7.34 -11.19
N TYR A 66 -4.37 -6.16 -11.06
CA TYR A 66 -3.38 -5.87 -10.02
C TYR A 66 -3.99 -5.31 -8.72
N ALA A 67 -5.30 -5.00 -8.68
CA ALA A 67 -5.99 -4.72 -7.42
C ALA A 67 -5.94 -5.92 -6.46
N ASP A 68 -6.08 -7.13 -6.99
CA ASP A 68 -6.02 -8.37 -6.21
C ASP A 68 -4.63 -8.58 -5.59
N HIS A 69 -3.56 -8.30 -6.35
CA HIS A 69 -2.19 -8.36 -5.85
C HIS A 69 -1.94 -7.36 -4.72
N LEU A 70 -2.46 -6.13 -4.85
CA LEU A 70 -2.36 -5.12 -3.79
C LEU A 70 -3.15 -5.55 -2.55
N HIS A 71 -4.34 -6.10 -2.75
CA HIS A 71 -5.18 -6.58 -1.66
C HIS A 71 -4.51 -7.76 -0.92
N ASP A 72 -3.92 -8.71 -1.64
CA ASP A 72 -3.19 -9.83 -1.08
C ASP A 72 -1.95 -9.37 -0.31
N ALA A 73 -1.14 -8.46 -0.87
CA ALA A 73 0.03 -7.91 -0.19
C ALA A 73 -0.32 -7.22 1.14
N VAL A 74 -1.41 -6.45 1.18
CA VAL A 74 -1.89 -5.81 2.42
C VAL A 74 -2.42 -6.86 3.39
N THR A 75 -3.20 -7.84 2.92
CA THR A 75 -3.76 -8.91 3.77
C THR A 75 -2.64 -9.74 4.42
N GLN A 76 -1.61 -10.12 3.65
CA GLN A 76 -0.44 -10.84 4.14
C GLN A 76 0.42 -10.03 5.11
N HIS A 77 0.37 -8.69 5.03
CA HIS A 77 1.05 -7.82 5.99
C HIS A 77 0.30 -7.73 7.31
N LEU A 78 -1.04 -7.73 7.26
CA LEU A 78 -1.89 -7.57 8.44
C LEU A 78 -2.18 -8.88 9.18
N LEU A 79 -2.16 -10.03 8.51
CA LEU A 79 -2.57 -11.32 9.07
C LEU A 79 -1.41 -12.33 9.11
N PRO A 80 -1.42 -13.27 10.08
CA PRO A 80 -2.37 -13.36 11.19
C PRO A 80 -2.10 -12.35 12.32
N ASP A 81 -0.85 -11.91 12.49
CA ASP A 81 -0.38 -11.14 13.66
C ASP A 81 0.25 -9.80 13.26
N GLY A 82 -0.23 -9.19 12.18
CA GLY A 82 0.30 -7.93 11.68
C GLY A 82 -0.06 -6.72 12.55
N PRO A 83 0.52 -5.55 12.23
CA PRO A 83 0.44 -4.33 13.04
C PRO A 83 -0.89 -3.59 12.82
N ILE A 84 -2.03 -4.23 13.11
CA ILE A 84 -3.36 -3.71 12.77
C ILE A 84 -3.62 -2.33 13.40
N ALA A 85 -3.16 -2.10 14.64
CA ALA A 85 -3.36 -0.82 15.32
C ALA A 85 -2.55 0.30 14.65
N GLU A 86 -1.23 0.12 14.51
CA GLU A 86 -0.35 1.10 13.89
C GLU A 86 -0.74 1.37 12.44
N PHE A 87 -1.14 0.33 11.70
CA PHE A 87 -1.62 0.47 10.33
C PHE A 87 -2.88 1.35 10.24
N ARG A 88 -3.80 1.23 11.21
CA ARG A 88 -5.00 2.07 11.27
C ARG A 88 -4.68 3.51 11.62
N ASP A 89 -3.76 3.75 12.56
CA ASP A 89 -3.31 5.10 12.89
C ASP A 89 -2.71 5.81 11.66
N LEU A 90 -1.89 5.10 10.88
CA LEU A 90 -1.36 5.62 9.63
C LEU A 90 -2.45 5.85 8.57
N CYS A 91 -3.47 4.99 8.49
CA CYS A 91 -4.61 5.24 7.60
C CYS A 91 -5.41 6.48 8.01
N ASP A 92 -5.60 6.69 9.31
CA ASP A 92 -6.29 7.86 9.85
C ASP A 92 -5.48 9.14 9.55
N GLU A 93 -4.14 9.12 9.66
CA GLU A 93 -3.27 10.22 9.24
C GLU A 93 -3.42 10.55 7.74
N LEU A 94 -3.45 9.53 6.88
CA LEU A 94 -3.67 9.70 5.43
C LEU A 94 -5.08 10.17 5.07
N GLY A 95 -6.03 10.13 6.02
CA GLY A 95 -7.37 10.69 5.86
C GLY A 95 -7.36 12.20 5.57
N GLU A 96 -6.31 12.90 6.01
CA GLU A 96 -6.13 14.35 5.82
C GLU A 96 -5.17 14.69 4.66
N ASP A 97 -4.75 13.70 3.87
CA ASP A 97 -3.78 13.90 2.79
C ASP A 97 -4.31 14.88 1.72
N PRO A 98 -3.49 15.80 1.17
CA PRO A 98 -3.95 16.71 0.11
C PRO A 98 -4.44 16.00 -1.15
N ASP A 99 -3.92 14.80 -1.46
CA ASP A 99 -4.31 14.02 -2.63
C ASP A 99 -5.61 13.24 -2.38
N PRO A 100 -6.71 13.53 -3.12
CA PRO A 100 -7.98 12.82 -2.94
C PRO A 100 -7.91 11.33 -3.27
N ALA A 101 -6.99 10.89 -4.14
CA ALA A 101 -6.78 9.47 -4.39
C ALA A 101 -6.16 8.77 -3.18
N VAL A 102 -5.18 9.41 -2.52
CA VAL A 102 -4.62 8.91 -1.26
C VAL A 102 -5.70 8.78 -0.20
N ARG A 103 -6.53 9.81 0.01
CA ARG A 103 -7.62 9.75 1.00
C ARG A 103 -8.59 8.60 0.73
N ARG A 104 -9.02 8.41 -0.52
CA ARG A 104 -9.90 7.28 -0.90
C ARG A 104 -9.24 5.93 -0.64
N GLY A 105 -7.96 5.80 -1.00
CA GLY A 105 -7.17 4.60 -0.75
C GLY A 105 -7.01 4.30 0.72
N ALA A 106 -6.75 5.32 1.55
CA ALA A 106 -6.63 5.19 2.99
C ALA A 106 -7.92 4.68 3.64
N THR A 107 -9.09 5.18 3.21
CA THR A 107 -10.39 4.65 3.63
C THR A 107 -10.57 3.18 3.27
N HIS A 108 -10.13 2.76 2.08
CA HIS A 108 -10.17 1.36 1.67
C HIS A 108 -9.26 0.51 2.55
N LEU A 109 -7.99 0.89 2.71
CA LEU A 109 -7.01 0.20 3.54
C LEU A 109 -7.49 0.07 5.00
N ARG A 110 -8.06 1.13 5.56
CA ARG A 110 -8.62 1.11 6.91
C ARG A 110 -9.75 0.09 7.06
N SER A 111 -10.57 -0.08 6.02
CA SER A 111 -11.64 -1.08 5.99
C SER A 111 -11.08 -2.50 5.98
N MET A 112 -9.95 -2.73 5.31
CA MET A 112 -9.26 -4.05 5.32
C MET A 112 -8.68 -4.39 6.70
N ALA A 113 -8.25 -3.37 7.46
CA ALA A 113 -7.79 -3.50 8.84
C ALA A 113 -8.94 -3.48 9.87
N ALA A 114 -10.19 -3.50 9.44
CA ALA A 114 -11.31 -3.65 10.34
C ALA A 114 -11.26 -5.05 10.98
N PRO A 115 -11.50 -5.16 12.30
CA PRO A 115 -11.71 -6.47 12.89
C PRO A 115 -12.86 -7.14 12.15
N TRP A 116 -12.70 -8.41 11.78
CA TRP A 116 -13.82 -9.25 11.33
C TRP A 116 -14.78 -9.35 12.52
N THR A 117 -15.71 -8.41 12.64
CA THR A 117 -16.81 -8.55 13.58
C THR A 117 -17.65 -9.68 13.03
N SER A 118 -17.59 -10.85 13.67
CA SER A 118 -18.53 -11.93 13.43
C SER A 118 -19.94 -11.32 13.42
N THR A 119 -20.55 -11.28 12.24
CA THR A 119 -21.98 -11.01 12.13
C THR A 119 -22.70 -12.10 12.94
N PRO A 120 -23.62 -11.76 13.85
CA PRO A 120 -24.35 -12.75 14.63
C PRO A 120 -25.18 -13.68 13.75
#